data_AF-A0A0C4YF10-F1
#
_entry.id   AF-A0A0C4YF10-F1
#
_cell.length_a   1.000
_cell.length_b   1.000
_cell.length_c   1.000
_cell.angle_alpha   90.00
_cell.angle_beta   90.00
_cell.angle_gamma   90.00
#
_symmetry.space_group_name_H-M   'P 1'
#
loop_
_entity.id
_entity.type
_entity.pdbx_description
1 polymer ?
#
loop_
_entity_poly.entity_id
_entity_poly.type
_entity_poly.pdbx_seq_one_letter_code
_entity_poly.pdbx_strand_id
1 'polypeptide(L)' 'MNFGPDSSVKGNKNQWLAGRSASGGVISVPLEARYIKTAETIKPGAMSALSTITFSYQ' A
#
# COMPACT_ATOMS: atom_id res chain seq x y z
N MET A 1 -8.12 6.70 7.84
CA MET A 1 -7.62 5.48 7.16
C MET A 1 -6.14 5.38 7.46
N ASN A 2 -5.63 4.22 7.86
CA ASN A 2 -4.20 4.05 8.16
C ASN A 2 -3.71 2.78 7.45
N PHE A 3 -2.67 2.94 6.63
CA PHE A 3 -2.10 1.89 5.79
C PHE A 3 -0.97 1.11 6.46
N GLY A 4 -0.64 1.42 7.71
CA GLY A 4 0.46 0.80 8.46
C GLY A 4 1.66 1.74 8.59
N PRO A 5 2.64 1.37 9.42
CA PRO A 5 3.88 2.14 9.56
C PRO A 5 4.77 2.00 8.32
N ASP A 6 5.52 3.05 8.01
CA ASP A 6 6.66 2.95 7.09
C ASP A 6 7.82 2.24 7.81
N SER A 7 7.91 0.91 7.66
CA SER A 7 8.90 0.08 8.36
C SER A 7 9.08 -1.27 7.67
N SER A 8 10.31 -1.79 7.71
CA SER A 8 10.71 -3.12 7.20
C SER A 8 10.57 -4.24 8.23
N VAL A 9 10.11 -3.94 9.45
CA VAL A 9 9.99 -4.93 10.54
C VAL A 9 8.92 -5.97 10.21
N LYS A 10 9.24 -7.25 10.45
CA LYS A 10 8.30 -8.37 10.31
C LYS A 10 7.08 -8.18 11.23
N GLY A 11 5.90 -8.45 10.70
CA GLY A 11 4.63 -8.40 11.44
C GLY A 11 3.98 -7.01 11.48
N ASN A 12 4.47 -6.04 10.70
CA ASN A 12 3.82 -4.73 10.60
C ASN A 12 2.35 -4.86 10.15
N LYS A 13 1.50 -3.96 10.67
CA LYS A 13 0.11 -3.87 10.24
C LYS A 13 0.03 -3.68 8.73
N ASN A 14 -0.82 -4.45 8.06
CA ASN A 14 -0.98 -4.51 6.60
C ASN A 14 0.24 -5.05 5.84
N GLN A 15 1.15 -5.80 6.49
CA GLN A 15 2.16 -6.58 5.78
C GLN A 15 1.52 -7.76 5.02
N TRP A 16 1.96 -8.00 3.79
CA TRP A 16 1.54 -9.12 2.97
C TRP A 16 2.71 -9.65 2.13
N LEU A 17 2.62 -10.89 1.64
CA LEU A 17 3.66 -11.51 0.81
C LEU A 17 3.52 -11.03 -0.64
N ALA A 18 4.45 -10.18 -1.09
CA ALA A 18 4.48 -9.67 -2.46
C ALA A 18 4.84 -10.73 -3.51
N GLY A 19 5.62 -11.74 -3.12
CA GLY A 19 6.01 -12.85 -3.99
C GLY A 19 7.19 -13.63 -3.42
N ARG A 20 7.54 -14.73 -4.09
CA ARG A 20 8.76 -15.50 -3.83
C ARG A 20 9.56 -15.56 -5.11
N SER A 21 10.83 -15.16 -5.07
CA SER A 21 11.75 -15.32 -6.20
C SER A 21 12.68 -16.50 -5.91
N ALA A 22 12.70 -17.50 -6.79
CA ALA A 22 13.59 -18.66 -6.65
C ALA A 22 15.00 -18.40 -7.22
N SER A 23 15.17 -17.37 -8.08
CA SER A 23 16.43 -17.11 -8.80
C SER A 23 16.38 -15.83 -9.63
N GLY A 24 16.42 -14.65 -9.00
CA GLY A 24 16.60 -13.38 -9.71
C GLY A 24 15.48 -12.95 -10.66
N GLY A 25 14.29 -13.58 -10.55
CA GLY A 25 13.12 -13.22 -11.35
C GLY A 25 12.47 -11.91 -10.90
N VAL A 26 11.87 -11.19 -11.84
CA VAL A 26 11.08 -9.98 -11.58
C VAL A 26 9.75 -10.35 -10.92
N ILE A 27 9.41 -9.68 -9.82
CA ILE A 27 8.11 -9.77 -9.18
C ILE A 27 7.30 -8.52 -9.56
N SER A 28 6.22 -8.72 -10.32
CA SER A 28 5.28 -7.62 -10.64
C SER A 28 4.22 -7.48 -9.57
N VAL A 29 4.10 -6.28 -9.01
CA VAL A 29 3.11 -5.93 -7.99
C VAL A 29 2.16 -4.85 -8.55
N PRO A 30 0.99 -5.23 -9.09
CA PRO A 30 0.03 -4.26 -9.59
C PRO A 30 -0.68 -3.56 -8.42
N LEU A 31 -0.80 -2.24 -8.50
CA LEU A 31 -1.42 -1.39 -7.48
C LEU A 31 -2.46 -0.49 -8.13
N GLU A 32 -3.61 -0.35 -7.47
CA GLU A 32 -4.71 0.52 -7.93
C GLU A 32 -5.11 1.48 -6.81
N ALA A 33 -5.35 2.75 -7.18
CA ALA A 33 -5.88 3.76 -6.27
C ALA A 33 -7.35 4.06 -6.62
N ARG A 34 -8.22 4.10 -5.62
CA ARG A 34 -9.66 4.33 -5.79
C ARG A 34 -10.17 5.35 -4.77
N TYR A 35 -11.14 6.14 -5.18
CA TYR A 35 -11.89 7.01 -4.26
C TYR A 35 -12.81 6.16 -3.39
N ILE A 36 -12.89 6.49 -2.10
CA ILE A 36 -13.89 5.93 -1.20
C ILE A 36 -14.63 7.05 -0.47
N LYS A 37 -15.91 6.82 -0.22
CA LYS A 37 -16.77 7.77 0.49
C LYS A 37 -16.41 7.75 1.98
N THR A 38 -15.94 8.88 2.50
CA THR A 38 -15.46 9.00 3.89
C THR A 38 -16.45 9.67 4.84
N ALA A 39 -17.50 10.29 4.29
CA ALA A 39 -18.57 10.96 5.03
C ALA A 39 -19.89 10.83 4.26
N GLU A 40 -21.02 11.05 4.95
CA GLU A 40 -22.36 10.97 4.36
C GLU A 40 -22.54 11.93 3.16
N THR A 41 -22.02 13.15 3.29
CA THR A 41 -22.00 14.15 2.22
C THR A 41 -20.55 14.53 1.90
N ILE A 42 -20.17 14.42 0.63
CA ILE A 42 -18.84 14.80 0.12
C ILE A 42 -18.94 16.15 -0.59
N LYS A 43 -18.09 17.10 -0.21
CA LYS A 43 -18.01 18.41 -0.87
C LYS A 43 -17.13 18.30 -2.13
N PRO A 44 -17.56 18.84 -3.28
CA PRO A 44 -16.73 18.91 -4.48
C PRO A 44 -15.47 19.76 -4.25
N GLY A 45 -14.36 19.38 -4.87
CA GLY A 45 -13.10 20.11 -4.79
C GLY A 45 -11.91 19.31 -5.31
N ALA A 46 -10.74 19.94 -5.38
CA ALA A 46 -9.49 19.25 -5.70
C ALA A 46 -9.06 18.37 -4.52
N MET A 47 -8.48 17.22 -4.84
CA MET A 47 -7.95 16.27 -3.86
C MET A 47 -6.54 15.86 -4.27
N SER A 48 -5.64 15.73 -3.29
CA SER A 48 -4.30 15.17 -3.48
C SER A 48 -4.05 14.13 -2.39
N ALA A 49 -3.40 13.03 -2.75
CA ALA A 49 -3.08 11.93 -1.84
C ALA A 49 -1.63 11.49 -2.06
N LEU A 50 -0.98 11.06 -0.97
CA LEU A 50 0.37 10.50 -0.96
C LEU A 50 0.34 9.19 -0.18
N SER A 51 1.01 8.17 -0.73
CA SER A 51 1.19 6.88 -0.05
C SER A 51 2.62 6.39 -0.28
N THR A 52 3.20 5.77 0.75
CA THR A 52 4.51 5.10 0.70
C THR A 52 4.30 3.59 0.76
N ILE A 53 5.13 2.83 0.05
CA ILE A 53 5.15 1.37 0.08
C ILE A 53 6.58 0.93 0.33
N THR A 54 6.77 0.08 1.35
CA THR A 54 8.08 -0.32 1.83
C THR A 54 8.28 -1.82 1.60
N PHE A 55 9.23 -2.17 0.73
CA PHE A 55 9.59 -3.55 0.44
C PHE A 55 10.73 -4.00 1.36
N SER A 56 10.60 -5.22 1.92
CA SER A 56 11.64 -5.84 2.73
C SER A 56 11.73 -7.33 2.44
N TYR A 57 12.94 -7.86 2.49
CA TYR A 57 13.18 -9.30 2.54
C TYR A 57 13.00 -9.79 3.98
N GLN A 58 12.48 -11.01 4.13
CA GLN A 58 12.17 -11.65 5.41
C GLN A 58 12.74 -13.07 5.46
#